data_AF-A0A286HFN5-F1
#
_entry.id   AF-A0A286HFN5-F1
#
_cell.length_a   1.000
_cell.length_b   1.000
_cell.length_c   1.000
_cell.angle_alpha   90.00
_cell.angle_beta   90.00
_cell.angle_gamma   90.00
#
_symmetry.space_group_name_H-M   'P 1'
#
loop_
_entity.id
_entity.type
_entity.pdbx_description
1 polymer ?
#
loop_
_entity_poly.entity_id
_entity_poly.type
_entity_poly.pdbx_seq_one_letter_code
_entity_poly.pdbx_strand_id
1 'polypeptide(L)'
;MVTVGTVLIAHTGSYVHSKLRIWRQELDQAALKGDEQLLDLGCGHGAVLIEAARRLPTGHVVGVDLWGRLVNSPQGPSCPLSQR
;
A
#
# COMPACT_ATOMS: atom_id res chain seq x y z
N MET A 1 3.72 5.23 -31.76
CA MET A 1 2.86 4.75 -30.65
C MET A 1 3.66 4.10 -29.53
N VAL A 2 4.68 3.28 -29.79
CA VAL A 2 5.50 2.62 -28.74
C VAL A 2 6.23 3.63 -27.83
N THR A 3 6.85 4.66 -28.40
CA THR A 3 7.64 5.65 -27.63
C THR A 3 6.81 6.44 -26.61
N VAL A 4 5.59 6.83 -26.99
CA VAL A 4 4.66 7.54 -26.09
C VAL A 4 4.21 6.62 -24.96
N GLY A 5 3.95 5.34 -25.26
CA GLY A 5 3.61 4.34 -24.26
C GLY A 5 4.71 4.13 -23.22
N THR A 6 5.98 4.00 -23.63
CA THR A 6 7.11 3.82 -22.71
C THR A 6 7.33 5.04 -21.81
N VAL A 7 7.18 6.25 -22.35
CA VAL A 7 7.31 7.50 -21.57
C VAL A 7 6.21 7.60 -20.52
N LEU A 8 4.96 7.27 -20.87
CA LEU A 8 3.83 7.27 -19.93
C LEU A 8 4.03 6.25 -18.81
N ILE A 9 4.44 5.03 -19.15
CA ILE A 9 4.72 3.97 -18.16
C ILE A 9 5.86 4.39 -17.22
N ALA A 10 6.94 4.99 -17.74
CA ALA A 10 8.06 5.45 -16.93
C ALA A 10 7.66 6.60 -15.99
N HIS A 11 6.83 7.55 -16.46
CA HIS A 11 6.35 8.67 -15.66
C HIS A 11 5.45 8.22 -14.51
N THR A 12 4.43 7.40 -14.82
CA THR A 12 3.50 6.88 -13.81
C THR A 12 4.21 5.93 -12.85
N GLY A 13 5.10 5.08 -13.36
CA GLY A 13 5.93 4.19 -12.55
C GLY A 13 6.83 4.95 -11.57
N SER A 14 7.49 6.01 -12.04
CA SER A 14 8.33 6.87 -11.18
C SER A 14 7.51 7.60 -10.12
N TYR A 15 6.31 8.07 -10.49
CA TYR A 15 5.40 8.75 -9.55
C TYR A 15 4.93 7.81 -8.43
N VAL A 16 4.50 6.60 -8.80
CA VAL A 16 4.11 5.56 -7.82
C VAL A 16 5.31 5.17 -6.95
N HIS A 17 6.49 4.98 -7.54
CA HIS A 17 7.70 4.62 -6.80
C HIS A 17 8.14 5.70 -5.81
N SER A 18 8.07 6.98 -6.22
CA SER A 18 8.41 8.11 -5.33
C SER A 18 7.43 8.22 -4.17
N LYS A 19 6.12 8.08 -4.44
CA LYS A 19 5.09 8.07 -3.41
C LYS A 19 5.34 6.94 -2.40
N LEU A 20 5.63 5.71 -2.86
CA LEU A 20 5.94 4.58 -1.98
C LEU A 20 7.19 4.82 -1.12
N ARG A 21 8.22 5.48 -1.65
CA ARG A 21 9.44 5.79 -0.90
C ARG A 21 9.17 6.76 0.24
N ILE A 22 8.39 7.81 0.00
CA ILE A 22 8.02 8.79 1.03
C ILE A 22 7.22 8.10 2.14
N TRP A 23 6.20 7.30 1.77
CA TRP A 23 5.42 6.56 2.76
C TRP A 23 6.24 5.55 3.56
N ARG A 24 7.23 4.89 2.94
CA ARG A 24 8.16 4.03 3.69
C ARG A 24 8.96 4.83 4.72
N GLN A 25 9.48 6.00 4.36
CA GLN A 25 10.22 6.84 5.30
C GLN A 25 9.34 7.34 6.45
N GLU A 26 8.09 7.71 6.18
CA GLU A 26 7.14 8.11 7.23
C GLU A 26 6.78 6.94 8.15
N LEU A 27 6.49 5.76 7.60
CA LEU A 27 6.20 4.56 8.38
C LEU A 27 7.40 4.09 9.21
N ASP A 28 8.61 4.22 8.67
CA ASP A 28 9.84 3.87 9.39
C ASP A 28 10.13 4.90 10.50
N GLN A 29 9.82 6.19 10.29
CA GLN A 29 9.93 7.23 11.33
C GLN A 29 8.84 7.13 12.41
N ALA A 30 7.67 6.57 12.08
CA ALA A 30 6.58 6.38 13.03
C ALA A 30 6.89 5.37 14.16
N ALA A 31 8.02 4.65 14.07
CA ALA A 31 8.49 3.70 15.08
C ALA A 31 7.40 2.70 15.54
N LEU A 32 6.63 2.18 14.57
CA LEU A 32 5.54 1.24 14.80
C LEU A 32 6.04 0.00 15.55
N LYS A 33 5.39 -0.34 16.65
CA LYS A 33 5.68 -1.48 17.52
C LYS A 33 5.09 -2.78 16.98
N GLY A 34 4.11 -2.68 16.10
CA GLY A 34 3.58 -3.80 15.35
C GLY A 34 2.14 -4.19 15.71
N ASP A 35 1.56 -3.57 16.73
CA ASP A 35 0.23 -3.84 17.29
C ASP A 35 -0.77 -2.69 17.04
N GLU A 36 -0.36 -1.65 16.33
CA GLU A 36 -1.19 -0.48 16.06
C GLU A 36 -2.30 -0.73 15.03
N GLN A 37 -3.30 0.16 15.03
CA GLN A 37 -4.32 0.23 13.98
C GLN A 37 -3.99 1.35 13.00
N LEU A 38 -3.93 1.04 11.71
CA LEU A 38 -3.55 1.96 10.64
C LEU A 38 -4.67 2.10 9.61
N LEU A 39 -4.98 3.35 9.25
CA LEU A 39 -6.01 3.70 8.26
C LEU A 39 -5.36 4.40 7.05
N ASP A 40 -5.44 3.78 5.88
CA ASP A 40 -4.96 4.34 4.61
C ASP A 40 -6.15 4.91 3.81
N LEU A 41 -6.19 6.24 3.67
CA LEU A 41 -7.22 6.96 2.94
C LEU A 41 -6.73 7.23 1.51
N GLY A 42 -7.37 6.58 0.53
CA GLY A 42 -6.95 6.60 -0.87
C GLY A 42 -5.89 5.54 -1.18
N CYS A 43 -6.06 4.31 -0.64
CA CYS A 43 -5.10 3.22 -0.80
C CYS A 43 -4.87 2.80 -2.26
N GLY A 44 -5.79 3.15 -3.17
CA GLY A 44 -5.75 2.80 -4.58
C GLY A 44 -5.58 1.29 -4.78
N HIS A 45 -4.45 0.88 -5.36
CA HIS A 45 -4.12 -0.54 -5.58
C HIS A 45 -3.57 -1.27 -4.32
N GLY A 46 -3.48 -0.60 -3.17
CA GLY A 46 -3.13 -1.22 -1.89
C GLY A 46 -1.63 -1.45 -1.66
N ALA A 47 -0.74 -0.91 -2.49
CA ALA A 47 0.70 -1.11 -2.34
C ALA A 47 1.27 -0.55 -1.02
N VAL A 48 0.78 0.61 -0.57
CA VAL A 48 1.13 1.20 0.73
C VAL A 48 0.52 0.39 1.87
N LEU A 49 -0.76 0.00 1.73
CA LEU A 49 -1.49 -0.83 2.68
C LEU A 49 -0.78 -2.16 2.99
N ILE A 50 -0.29 -2.87 1.97
CA ILE A 50 0.44 -4.13 2.10
C ILE A 50 1.77 -3.92 2.84
N GLU A 51 2.48 -2.83 2.51
CA GLU A 51 3.75 -2.48 3.17
C GLU A 51 3.57 -2.10 4.65
N ALA A 52 2.44 -1.48 4.99
CA ALA A 52 2.04 -1.19 6.37
C ALA A 52 1.63 -2.46 7.12
N ALA A 53 0.82 -3.33 6.50
CA ALA A 53 0.42 -4.61 7.09
C ALA A 53 1.62 -5.52 7.40
N ARG A 54 2.70 -5.46 6.60
CA ARG A 54 3.94 -6.21 6.88
C ARG A 54 4.69 -5.69 8.13
N ARG A 55 4.53 -4.42 8.47
CA ARG A 55 5.16 -3.77 9.64
C ARG A 55 4.32 -3.90 10.92
N LEU A 56 3.04 -4.24 10.77
CA LEU A 56 2.09 -4.47 11.84
C LEU A 56 1.75 -5.95 11.89
N PRO A 57 2.57 -6.83 12.51
CA PRO A 57 2.35 -8.28 12.56
C PRO A 57 1.22 -8.73 13.50
N THR A 58 0.84 -7.90 14.47
CA THR A 58 -0.27 -8.16 15.39
C THR A 58 -1.33 -7.07 15.36
N GLY A 59 -1.06 -6.00 14.62
CA GLY A 59 -1.93 -4.83 14.47
C GLY A 59 -2.95 -5.00 13.36
N HIS A 60 -3.61 -3.91 12.99
CA HIS A 60 -4.70 -3.94 12.03
C HIS A 60 -4.56 -2.84 11.00
N VAL A 61 -4.86 -3.13 9.73
CA VAL A 61 -4.75 -2.14 8.66
C VAL A 61 -6.03 -2.11 7.83
N VAL A 62 -6.60 -0.92 7.69
CA VAL A 62 -7.82 -0.64 6.93
C VAL A 62 -7.50 0.36 5.82
N GLY A 63 -7.87 0.04 4.59
CA GLY A 63 -7.73 0.90 3.42
C GLY A 63 -9.10 1.31 2.90
N VAL A 64 -9.32 2.61 2.71
CA VAL A 64 -10.55 3.16 2.14
C VAL A 64 -10.23 3.84 0.82
N ASP A 65 -10.77 3.35 -0.29
CA ASP A 65 -10.66 4.01 -1.59
C ASP A 65 -12.03 4.50 -2.07
N LEU A 66 -12.09 5.80 -2.40
CA LEU A 66 -13.30 6.50 -2.85
C LEU A 66 -13.83 5.95 -4.19
N TRP A 67 -12.98 5.26 -4.95
CA TRP A 67 -13.35 4.64 -6.23
C TRP A 67 -13.90 3.21 -6.09
N GLY A 68 -14.25 2.79 -4.87
CA GLY A 68 -15.16 1.67 -4.65
C GLY A 68 -14.56 0.43 -3.98
N ARG A 69 -13.46 0.55 -3.21
CA ARG A 69 -12.91 -0.59 -2.47
C ARG A 69 -12.56 -0.24 -1.03
N LEU A 70 -13.24 -0.92 -0.09
CA LEU A 70 -12.81 -1.05 1.29
C LEU A 70 -11.96 -2.33 1.38
N VAL A 71 -10.71 -2.20 1.82
CA VAL A 71 -9.79 -3.32 1.99
C VAL A 71 -9.40 -3.41 3.46
N ASN A 72 -9.54 -4.59 4.05
CA ASN A 72 -9.22 -4.85 5.45
C ASN A 72 -8.36 -6.13 5.52
N SER A 73 -7.27 -6.11 6.29
CA SER A 73 -6.39 -7.26 6.48
C SER A 73 -6.41 -7.76 7.93
N PRO A 74 -6.97 -8.96 8.23
CA PRO A 74 -6.83 -9.64 9.51
C PRO A 74 -5.60 -10.56 9.49
N GLN A 75 -4.62 -10.37 10.38
CA GLN A 75 -3.40 -11.20 10.35
C GLN A 75 -3.57 -12.50 11.15
N GLY A 76 -3.45 -13.61 10.42
CA GLY A 76 -3.13 -14.97 10.85
C GLY A 76 -2.46 -15.68 9.66
N PRO A 77 -1.61 -16.71 9.84
CA PRO A 77 -0.78 -17.23 8.76
C PRO A 77 -1.60 -18.04 7.76
N SER A 78 -2.16 -17.40 6.73
CA SER A 78 -2.44 -17.97 5.40
C SER A 78 -3.23 -16.99 4.52
N CYS A 79 -2.66 -16.65 3.36
CA CYS A 79 -3.27 -16.83 2.03
C CYS A 79 -2.74 -15.76 1.03
N PRO A 80 -2.10 -16.18 -0.08
CA PRO A 80 -1.61 -15.27 -1.10
C PRO A 80 -2.76 -14.79 -2.00
N LEU A 81 -2.86 -13.47 -2.12
CA LEU A 81 -3.49 -12.68 -3.17
C LEU A 81 -4.14 -13.50 -4.32
N SER A 82 -5.43 -13.81 -4.15
CA SER A 82 -6.33 -14.09 -5.26
C SER A 82 -6.55 -12.79 -6.03
N GLN A 83 -5.90 -12.68 -7.19
CA GLN A 83 -6.31 -11.72 -8.21
C GLN A 83 -7.63 -12.20 -8.82
N ARG A 84 -8.64 -11.34 -8.76
CA ARG A 84 -9.81 -11.38 -9.63
C ARG A 84 -10.15 -9.97 -10.08
#